data_AF-A0AAJ1TTF2-F1
#
_entry.id   AF-A0AAJ1TTF2-F1
#
_cell.length_a   1.000
_cell.length_b   1.000
_cell.length_c   1.000
_cell.angle_alpha   90.00
_cell.angle_beta   90.00
_cell.angle_gamma   90.00
#
_symmetry.space_group_name_H-M   'P 1'
#
loop_
_entity.id
_entity.type
_entity.pdbx_description
1 polymer ?
#
loop_
_entity_poly.entity_id
_entity_poly.type
_entity_poly.pdbx_seq_one_letter_code
_entity_poly.pdbx_strand_id
1 'polypeptide(L)'
;MRADPGAWSASTVQERRPAAAGSRQVAKPQLEDQVGWANGAWRLPLGILCASLAGAVPAVAQSVTLDLGAGGASERALQLVALITVLSLAPSVLVVVTCYTRIVVVFSILRSALSTQATPPNAVLVVLALFLTAFVMAPTGREAYRAGIEPLLAGEITQGQAFERASAPFKTFMLKNVREKDLKVFIDVAKMPTPAGPEQLGLEIVTPAFMISELNRAFEIGFLLFVPFMIIDLTVASVLMALGMMMMPPSTVALPLKLIFFVLVDGWALLTGSLVQSYMG
;
A
#
# COMPACT_ATOMS: atom_id res chain seq x y z
N MET A 1 64.62 81.47 -15.53
CA MET A 1 64.65 80.43 -16.59
C MET A 1 64.81 79.09 -15.87
N ARG A 2 63.84 78.15 -15.88
CA ARG A 2 63.45 77.21 -16.97
C ARG A 2 64.66 76.36 -17.42
N ALA A 3 64.66 75.02 -17.38
CA ALA A 3 63.60 74.04 -17.09
C ALA A 3 64.12 72.66 -16.61
N ASP A 4 63.21 71.82 -16.08
CA ASP A 4 63.06 70.36 -16.30
C ASP A 4 64.10 69.32 -15.75
N PRO A 5 63.79 68.00 -15.69
CA PRO A 5 62.63 67.41 -14.98
C PRO A 5 62.94 66.07 -14.25
N GLY A 6 61.99 65.58 -13.41
CA GLY A 6 61.76 64.14 -13.19
C GLY A 6 62.31 63.46 -11.92
N ALA A 7 62.01 62.15 -11.84
CA ALA A 7 62.46 61.14 -10.85
C ALA A 7 61.90 61.19 -9.40
N TRP A 8 60.79 60.47 -9.22
CA TRP A 8 60.43 59.61 -8.08
C TRP A 8 61.53 59.31 -7.03
N SER A 9 61.25 59.61 -5.76
CA SER A 9 60.96 58.54 -4.77
C SER A 9 60.38 59.15 -3.48
N ALA A 10 59.29 58.57 -2.97
CA ALA A 10 58.73 58.98 -1.68
C ALA A 10 59.46 58.24 -0.55
N SER A 11 59.99 58.99 0.40
CA SER A 11 60.57 58.43 1.64
C SER A 11 59.92 59.07 2.86
N THR A 12 59.62 58.23 3.85
CA THR A 12 59.28 58.55 5.25
C THR A 12 58.15 59.56 5.53
N VAL A 13 57.14 59.13 6.30
CA VAL A 13 56.87 59.63 7.67
C VAL A 13 56.02 58.58 8.39
N GLN A 14 56.26 58.45 9.70
CA GLN A 14 55.70 57.45 10.60
C GLN A 14 54.90 58.16 11.73
N GLU A 15 53.89 57.48 12.31
CA GLU A 15 53.13 57.89 13.52
C GLU A 15 52.17 59.11 13.38
N ARG A 16 51.03 59.24 14.09
CA ARG A 16 50.48 58.57 15.30
C ARG A 16 48.91 58.52 15.30
N ARG A 17 48.36 57.68 16.20
CA ARG A 17 46.93 57.39 16.59
C ARG A 17 46.09 58.64 16.96
N PRO A 18 44.73 58.59 17.12
CA PRO A 18 43.85 57.46 17.53
C PRO A 18 42.67 57.18 16.54
N ALA A 19 41.59 56.40 16.80
CA ALA A 19 41.01 55.85 18.04
C ALA A 19 40.40 54.43 17.88
N ALA A 20 39.23 54.13 18.50
CA ALA A 20 38.66 52.78 18.65
C ALA A 20 37.19 52.64 18.19
N ALA A 21 36.85 51.49 17.58
CA ALA A 21 35.54 50.82 17.73
C ALA A 21 35.57 49.35 17.21
N GLY A 22 35.59 48.39 18.14
CA GLY A 22 34.89 47.09 18.01
C GLY A 22 35.22 46.14 16.85
N SER A 23 36.34 45.41 16.90
CA SER A 23 36.46 44.08 16.27
C SER A 23 36.29 42.97 17.30
N ARG A 24 35.18 42.21 17.23
CA ARG A 24 35.01 40.98 18.04
C ARG A 24 35.96 39.90 17.52
N GLN A 25 37.07 39.70 18.22
CA GLN A 25 37.81 38.44 18.11
C GLN A 25 36.95 37.32 18.69
N VAL A 26 36.55 36.35 17.85
CA VAL A 26 36.01 35.09 18.33
C VAL A 26 37.18 34.28 18.88
N ALA A 27 37.24 34.12 20.20
CA ALA A 27 38.21 33.25 20.84
C ALA A 27 38.01 31.80 20.36
N LYS A 28 39.08 31.16 19.88
CA LYS A 28 39.12 29.70 19.75
C LYS A 28 39.41 29.11 21.13
N PRO A 29 38.53 28.29 21.73
CA PRO A 29 38.91 27.45 22.86
C PRO A 29 39.80 26.32 22.35
N GLN A 30 40.97 26.12 22.97
CA GLN A 30 41.77 24.91 22.74
C GLN A 30 41.01 23.67 23.21
N LEU A 31 40.93 22.65 22.35
CA LEU A 31 40.36 21.33 22.67
C LEU A 31 40.93 20.25 21.72
N GLU A 32 42.24 20.33 21.45
CA GLU A 32 43.04 19.13 21.19
C GLU A 32 43.55 18.59 22.54
N ASP A 33 43.77 17.27 22.63
CA ASP A 33 44.27 16.47 23.79
C ASP A 33 43.26 15.69 24.68
N GLN A 34 41.97 15.56 24.34
CA GLN A 34 41.03 14.71 25.11
C GLN A 34 40.04 13.85 24.30
N VAL A 35 40.46 13.22 23.19
CA VAL A 35 39.72 12.09 22.59
C VAL A 35 40.69 10.96 22.19
N GLY A 36 40.85 9.98 23.09
CA GLY A 36 41.70 8.80 22.87
C GLY A 36 41.09 7.83 21.85
N TRP A 37 41.49 7.96 20.58
CA TRP A 37 41.05 7.15 19.44
C TRP A 37 41.55 5.68 19.42
N ALA A 38 42.19 5.23 20.50
CA ALA A 38 42.87 3.93 20.57
C ALA A 38 42.12 2.82 21.35
N ASN A 39 41.12 3.13 22.19
CA ASN A 39 40.60 2.18 23.18
C ASN A 39 39.16 1.72 22.92
N GLY A 40 39.02 0.61 22.17
CA GLY A 40 38.07 -0.49 22.41
C GLY A 40 36.53 -0.29 22.41
N ALA A 41 36.01 0.92 22.54
CA ALA A 41 34.61 1.15 22.91
C ALA A 41 33.57 0.77 21.84
N TRP A 42 33.93 0.80 20.55
CA TRP A 42 33.00 0.50 19.45
C TRP A 42 32.80 -0.98 19.16
N ARG A 43 33.57 -1.88 19.80
CA ARG A 43 33.42 -3.34 19.63
C ARG A 43 32.26 -3.92 20.43
N LEU A 44 31.79 -3.21 21.45
CA LEU A 44 30.71 -3.64 22.36
C LEU A 44 29.30 -3.62 21.72
N PRO A 45 28.83 -2.54 21.03
CA PRO A 45 27.49 -2.55 20.45
C PRO A 45 27.32 -3.58 19.31
N LEU A 46 28.37 -3.88 18.56
CA LEU A 46 28.32 -4.88 17.48
C LEU A 46 28.26 -6.31 18.04
N GLY A 47 29.00 -6.59 19.13
CA GLY A 47 28.97 -7.89 19.80
C GLY A 47 27.60 -8.21 20.41
N ILE A 48 26.92 -7.22 20.99
CA ILE A 48 25.57 -7.38 21.57
C ILE A 48 24.54 -7.68 20.47
N LEU A 49 24.64 -7.04 19.30
CA LEU A 49 23.72 -7.28 18.18
C LEU A 49 23.88 -8.69 17.57
N CYS A 50 25.11 -9.20 17.48
CA CYS A 50 25.36 -10.60 17.08
C CYS A 50 24.96 -11.60 18.19
N ALA A 51 25.13 -11.26 19.47
CA ALA A 51 24.68 -12.12 20.57
C ALA A 51 23.14 -12.25 20.60
N SER A 52 22.38 -11.21 20.23
CA SER A 52 20.92 -11.30 20.06
C SER A 52 20.46 -12.17 18.89
N LEU A 53 21.36 -12.58 17.98
CA LEU A 53 21.08 -13.56 16.91
C LEU A 53 21.53 -14.99 17.27
N ALA A 54 22.39 -15.15 18.28
CA ALA A 54 22.80 -16.46 18.81
C ALA A 54 21.97 -16.89 20.03
N GLY A 55 21.30 -15.94 20.69
CA GLY A 55 20.29 -16.22 21.69
C GLY A 55 19.04 -16.81 21.05
N ALA A 56 19.02 -18.14 20.89
CA ALA A 56 17.78 -18.88 20.71
C ALA A 56 16.92 -18.72 21.98
N VAL A 57 16.18 -17.61 22.04
CA VAL A 57 15.06 -17.47 22.96
C VAL A 57 14.19 -18.71 22.72
N PRO A 58 13.90 -19.54 23.74
CA PRO A 58 12.97 -20.63 23.54
C PRO A 58 11.69 -19.96 23.04
N ALA A 59 11.29 -20.28 21.80
CA ALA A 59 10.05 -19.78 21.26
C ALA A 59 9.00 -20.10 22.32
N VAL A 60 8.42 -19.06 22.92
CA VAL A 60 7.37 -19.22 23.90
C VAL A 60 6.21 -19.75 23.09
N ALA A 61 6.14 -21.08 23.01
CA ALA A 61 5.04 -21.81 22.46
C ALA A 61 3.88 -21.48 23.38
N GLN A 62 3.20 -20.36 23.08
CA GLN A 62 1.86 -20.12 23.53
C GLN A 62 1.09 -21.32 23.02
N SER A 63 0.86 -22.28 23.92
CA SER A 63 -0.03 -23.39 23.67
C SER A 63 -1.40 -22.76 23.45
N VAL A 64 -1.71 -22.52 22.19
CA VAL A 64 -3.07 -22.20 21.75
C VAL A 64 -3.85 -23.47 21.98
N THR A 65 -4.33 -23.62 23.22
CA THR A 65 -5.11 -24.76 23.69
C THR A 65 -6.51 -24.63 23.08
N LEU A 66 -6.59 -24.97 21.79
CA LEU A 66 -7.83 -25.25 21.10
C LEU A 66 -8.41 -26.51 21.72
N ASP A 67 -9.37 -26.34 22.64
CA ASP A 67 -10.17 -27.45 23.12
C ASP A 67 -11.17 -27.83 22.04
N LEU A 68 -10.79 -28.84 21.25
CA LEU A 68 -11.61 -29.42 20.18
C LEU A 68 -12.46 -30.61 20.69
N GLY A 69 -12.62 -30.74 22.01
CA GLY A 69 -13.45 -31.75 22.65
C GLY A 69 -12.76 -33.07 22.95
N ALA A 70 -13.54 -34.03 23.45
CA ALA A 70 -13.09 -35.32 23.98
C ALA A 70 -12.80 -36.38 22.89
N GLY A 71 -12.07 -36.00 21.85
CA GLY A 71 -11.58 -36.92 20.80
C GLY A 71 -10.18 -37.47 21.08
N GLY A 72 -9.86 -38.61 20.47
CA GLY A 72 -8.53 -39.21 20.54
C GLY A 72 -7.46 -38.35 19.86
N ALA A 73 -6.17 -38.57 20.14
CA ALA A 73 -5.07 -37.76 19.57
C ALA A 73 -5.09 -37.70 18.03
N SER A 74 -5.48 -38.80 17.37
CA SER A 74 -5.66 -38.88 15.91
C SER A 74 -6.84 -38.02 15.40
N GLU A 75 -7.95 -38.00 16.14
CA GLU A 75 -9.15 -37.22 15.79
C GLU A 75 -8.90 -35.72 15.92
N ARG A 76 -8.24 -35.29 17.01
CA ARG A 76 -7.78 -33.91 17.19
C ARG A 76 -6.78 -33.48 16.11
N ALA A 77 -5.87 -34.38 15.71
CA ALA A 77 -4.95 -34.10 14.60
C ALA A 77 -5.71 -33.92 13.28
N LEU A 78 -6.71 -34.77 12.99
CA LEU A 78 -7.56 -34.64 11.80
C LEU A 78 -8.38 -33.34 11.80
N GLN A 79 -8.96 -32.96 12.95
CA GLN A 79 -9.67 -31.68 13.11
C GLN A 79 -8.76 -30.47 12.93
N LEU A 80 -7.53 -30.49 13.47
CA LEU A 80 -6.54 -29.42 13.27
C LEU A 80 -6.11 -29.31 11.81
N VAL A 81 -5.87 -30.44 11.13
CA VAL A 81 -5.56 -30.45 9.69
C VAL A 81 -6.73 -29.85 8.90
N ALA A 82 -7.97 -30.27 9.16
CA ALA A 82 -9.15 -29.71 8.51
C ALA A 82 -9.30 -28.19 8.75
N LEU A 83 -9.09 -27.72 9.99
CA LEU A 83 -9.14 -26.29 10.34
C LEU A 83 -8.06 -25.48 9.60
N ILE A 84 -6.82 -25.99 9.55
CA ILE A 84 -5.71 -25.35 8.81
C ILE A 84 -6.00 -25.34 7.30
N THR A 85 -6.60 -26.40 6.74
CA THR A 85 -7.03 -26.44 5.34
C THR A 85 -8.10 -25.39 5.04
N VAL A 86 -9.12 -25.24 5.89
CA VAL A 86 -10.15 -24.19 5.71
C VAL A 86 -9.54 -22.80 5.85
N LEU A 87 -8.66 -22.59 6.83
CA LEU A 87 -8.00 -21.30 7.07
C LEU A 87 -7.07 -20.90 5.91
N SER A 88 -6.39 -21.85 5.27
CA SER A 88 -5.52 -21.59 4.12
C SER A 88 -6.28 -21.18 2.85
N LEU A 89 -7.57 -21.54 2.75
CA LEU A 89 -8.46 -21.12 1.67
C LEU A 89 -9.08 -19.72 1.90
N ALA A 90 -9.09 -19.21 3.14
CA ALA A 90 -9.71 -17.93 3.48
C ALA A 90 -9.20 -16.72 2.67
N PRO A 91 -7.89 -16.57 2.37
CA PRO A 91 -7.41 -15.49 1.49
C PRO A 91 -7.98 -15.59 0.07
N SER A 92 -8.09 -16.80 -0.47
CA SER A 92 -8.66 -17.04 -1.81
C SER A 92 -10.15 -16.70 -1.85
N VAL A 93 -10.92 -17.13 -0.83
CA VAL A 93 -12.34 -16.76 -0.70
C VAL A 93 -12.50 -15.24 -0.63
N LEU A 94 -11.67 -14.55 0.16
CA LEU A 94 -11.70 -13.09 0.28
C LEU A 94 -11.48 -12.38 -1.06
N VAL A 95 -10.52 -12.82 -1.89
CA VAL A 95 -10.30 -12.28 -3.24
C VAL A 95 -11.52 -12.46 -4.14
N VAL A 96 -12.17 -13.61 -4.03
CA VAL A 96 -13.20 -14.10 -4.96
C VAL A 96 -14.60 -13.51 -4.68
N VAL A 97 -15.02 -13.39 -3.42
CA VAL A 97 -16.41 -13.00 -3.04
C VAL A 97 -16.55 -11.56 -2.52
N THR A 98 -15.49 -10.75 -2.55
CA THR A 98 -15.48 -9.39 -1.96
C THR A 98 -14.93 -8.32 -2.92
N CYS A 99 -15.08 -7.06 -2.52
CA CYS A 99 -14.50 -5.89 -3.18
C CYS A 99 -12.96 -5.83 -3.23
N TYR A 100 -12.24 -6.72 -2.53
CA TYR A 100 -10.78 -6.68 -2.43
C TYR A 100 -10.07 -6.63 -3.79
N THR A 101 -10.56 -7.40 -4.77
CA THR A 101 -9.97 -7.47 -6.12
C THR A 101 -9.92 -6.11 -6.82
N ARG A 102 -11.00 -5.31 -6.76
CA ARG A 102 -11.02 -3.97 -7.37
C ARG A 102 -10.02 -3.04 -6.68
N ILE A 103 -10.04 -3.03 -5.34
CA ILE A 103 -9.25 -2.11 -4.51
C ILE A 103 -7.75 -2.37 -4.68
N VAL A 104 -7.30 -3.62 -4.57
CA VAL A 104 -5.87 -3.96 -4.66
C VAL A 104 -5.30 -3.73 -6.06
N VAL A 105 -6.08 -4.02 -7.12
CA VAL A 105 -5.66 -3.78 -8.51
C VAL A 105 -5.55 -2.28 -8.79
N VAL A 106 -6.54 -1.47 -8.36
CA VAL A 106 -6.49 -0.01 -8.52
C VAL A 106 -5.28 0.61 -7.80
N PHE A 107 -4.97 0.17 -6.58
CA PHE A 107 -3.76 0.61 -5.87
C PHE A 107 -2.47 0.20 -6.57
N SER A 108 -2.41 -1.01 -7.14
CA SER A 108 -1.24 -1.46 -7.91
C SER A 108 -1.05 -0.64 -9.20
N ILE A 109 -2.15 -0.27 -9.88
CA ILE A 109 -2.11 0.59 -11.07
C ILE A 109 -1.69 2.01 -10.68
N LEU A 110 -2.23 2.60 -9.61
CA LEU A 110 -1.80 3.92 -9.13
C LEU A 110 -0.29 3.97 -8.84
N ARG A 111 0.23 3.00 -8.09
CA ARG A 111 1.67 2.90 -7.79
C ARG A 111 2.52 2.85 -9.07
N SER A 112 2.03 2.14 -10.09
CA SER A 112 2.69 2.05 -11.40
C SER A 112 2.62 3.38 -12.16
N ALA A 113 1.49 4.08 -12.13
CA ALA A 113 1.27 5.36 -12.80
C ALA A 113 2.14 6.50 -12.23
N LEU A 114 2.37 6.49 -10.92
CA LEU A 114 3.28 7.40 -10.23
C LEU A 114 4.76 7.17 -10.62
N SER A 115 5.11 6.05 -11.26
CA SER A 115 6.49 5.67 -11.65
C SER A 115 7.47 5.56 -10.46
N THR A 116 6.94 5.37 -9.26
CA THR A 116 7.71 5.29 -8.01
C THR A 116 8.43 3.95 -7.86
N GLN A 117 9.74 3.97 -7.60
CA GLN A 117 10.52 2.78 -7.31
C GLN A 117 10.11 2.17 -5.96
N ALA A 118 9.26 1.14 -6.01
CA ALA A 118 8.79 0.31 -4.89
C ALA A 118 8.07 1.01 -3.71
N THR A 119 7.82 2.32 -3.77
CA THR A 119 7.09 3.09 -2.75
C THR A 119 5.69 3.49 -3.24
N PRO A 120 4.59 3.26 -2.50
CA PRO A 120 4.50 2.52 -1.25
C PRO A 120 4.82 1.02 -1.42
N PRO A 121 5.31 0.35 -0.36
CA PRO A 121 5.53 -1.10 -0.38
C PRO A 121 4.24 -1.88 -0.62
N ASN A 122 4.33 -3.01 -1.32
CA ASN A 122 3.15 -3.84 -1.64
C ASN A 122 2.38 -4.28 -0.38
N ALA A 123 3.07 -4.59 0.71
CA ALA A 123 2.46 -4.95 1.99
C ALA A 123 1.53 -3.84 2.53
N VAL A 124 1.89 -2.56 2.36
CA VAL A 124 1.06 -1.42 2.78
C VAL A 124 -0.21 -1.33 1.94
N LEU A 125 -0.10 -1.53 0.61
CA LEU A 125 -1.25 -1.52 -0.29
C LEU A 125 -2.21 -2.69 -0.01
N VAL A 126 -1.68 -3.87 0.28
CA VAL A 126 -2.47 -5.06 0.67
C VAL A 126 -3.20 -4.82 2.00
N VAL A 127 -2.52 -4.30 3.02
CA VAL A 127 -3.15 -4.00 4.32
C VAL A 127 -4.21 -2.92 4.19
N LEU A 128 -3.95 -1.84 3.43
CA LEU A 128 -4.94 -0.80 3.15
C LEU A 128 -6.15 -1.36 2.40
N ALA A 129 -5.93 -2.24 1.41
CA ALA A 129 -7.01 -2.90 0.70
C ALA A 129 -7.85 -3.79 1.63
N LEU A 130 -7.23 -4.56 2.53
CA LEU A 130 -7.94 -5.38 3.51
C LEU A 130 -8.80 -4.54 4.46
N PHE A 131 -8.30 -3.41 4.97
CA PHE A 131 -9.08 -2.52 5.83
C PHE A 131 -10.27 -1.88 5.10
N LEU A 132 -10.09 -1.45 3.84
CA LEU A 132 -11.19 -0.91 3.04
C LEU A 132 -12.21 -2.00 2.66
N THR A 133 -11.75 -3.22 2.36
CA THR A 133 -12.63 -4.37 2.17
C THR A 133 -13.45 -4.65 3.43
N ALA A 134 -12.82 -4.68 4.61
CA ALA A 134 -13.53 -4.88 5.87
C ALA A 134 -14.58 -3.77 6.13
N PHE A 135 -14.26 -2.51 5.80
CA PHE A 135 -15.18 -1.39 5.92
C PHE A 135 -16.38 -1.50 4.96
N VAL A 136 -16.15 -1.79 3.68
CA VAL A 136 -17.19 -1.92 2.65
C VAL A 136 -18.05 -3.17 2.87
N MET A 137 -17.45 -4.29 3.27
CA MET A 137 -18.14 -5.57 3.49
C MET A 137 -18.79 -5.69 4.87
N ALA A 138 -18.59 -4.73 5.77
CA ALA A 138 -19.16 -4.72 7.12
C ALA A 138 -20.68 -5.03 7.20
N PRO A 139 -21.57 -4.45 6.36
CA PRO A 139 -22.99 -4.83 6.36
C PRO A 139 -23.21 -6.29 5.93
N THR A 140 -22.57 -6.72 4.83
CA THR A 140 -22.68 -8.09 4.30
C THR A 140 -22.20 -9.14 5.31
N GLY A 141 -21.08 -8.89 5.99
CA GLY A 141 -20.53 -9.78 7.01
C GLY A 141 -21.42 -9.88 8.26
N ARG A 142 -22.03 -8.77 8.71
CA ARG A 142 -23.00 -8.78 9.82
C ARG A 142 -24.25 -9.57 9.45
N GLU A 143 -24.75 -9.44 8.24
CA GLU A 143 -25.94 -10.16 7.79
C GLU A 143 -25.66 -11.66 7.63
N ALA A 144 -24.52 -12.03 7.04
CA ALA A 144 -24.10 -13.43 6.95
C ALA A 144 -23.93 -14.09 8.32
N TYR A 145 -23.40 -13.35 9.31
CA TYR A 145 -23.29 -13.81 10.69
C TYR A 145 -24.68 -14.08 11.30
N ARG A 146 -25.60 -13.12 11.24
CA ARG A 146 -26.96 -13.23 11.81
C ARG A 146 -27.81 -14.30 11.13
N ALA A 147 -27.75 -14.39 9.80
CA ALA A 147 -28.60 -15.29 9.03
C ALA A 147 -28.14 -16.76 9.11
N GLY A 148 -26.84 -17.01 9.20
CA GLY A 148 -26.27 -18.37 9.13
C GLY A 148 -25.44 -18.80 10.35
N ILE A 149 -24.55 -17.97 10.87
CA ILE A 149 -23.60 -18.38 11.91
C ILE A 149 -24.25 -18.40 13.31
N GLU A 150 -24.98 -17.35 13.67
CA GLU A 150 -25.69 -17.22 14.94
C GLU A 150 -26.71 -18.37 15.18
N PRO A 151 -27.63 -18.69 14.26
CA PRO A 151 -28.54 -19.84 14.43
C PRO A 151 -27.84 -21.20 14.36
N LEU A 152 -26.68 -21.32 13.70
CA LEU A 152 -25.88 -22.56 13.74
C LEU A 152 -25.27 -22.78 15.13
N LEU A 153 -24.75 -21.73 15.76
CA LEU A 153 -24.21 -21.76 17.12
C LEU A 153 -25.31 -22.00 18.17
N ALA A 154 -26.53 -21.54 17.91
CA ALA A 154 -27.72 -21.83 18.72
C ALA A 154 -28.28 -23.26 18.50
N GLY A 155 -27.79 -24.01 17.50
CA GLY A 155 -28.27 -25.35 17.15
C GLY A 155 -29.63 -25.38 16.43
N GLU A 156 -30.11 -24.23 15.94
CA GLU A 156 -31.42 -24.11 15.28
C GLU A 156 -31.42 -24.61 13.83
N ILE A 157 -30.25 -24.64 13.18
CA ILE A 157 -30.09 -25.03 11.78
C ILE A 157 -28.90 -25.96 11.57
N THR A 158 -28.95 -26.74 10.49
CA THR A 158 -27.85 -27.63 10.09
C THR A 158 -26.70 -26.84 9.43
N GLN A 159 -25.51 -27.41 9.37
CA GLN A 159 -24.34 -26.80 8.71
C GLN A 159 -24.58 -26.45 7.23
N GLY A 160 -25.35 -27.26 6.50
CA GLY A 160 -25.72 -26.97 5.11
C GLY A 160 -26.62 -25.74 4.98
N GLN A 161 -27.66 -25.65 5.81
CA GLN A 161 -28.55 -24.48 5.87
C GLN A 161 -27.80 -23.23 6.32
N ALA A 162 -26.85 -23.36 7.26
CA ALA A 162 -26.00 -22.26 7.69
C ALA A 162 -25.13 -21.73 6.55
N PHE A 163 -24.57 -22.62 5.72
CA PHE A 163 -23.81 -22.22 4.53
C PHE A 163 -24.68 -21.50 3.49
N GLU A 164 -25.88 -22.01 3.19
CA GLU A 164 -26.82 -21.34 2.28
C GLU A 164 -27.20 -19.93 2.78
N ARG A 165 -27.58 -19.82 4.06
CA ARG A 165 -27.97 -18.52 4.66
C ARG A 165 -26.80 -17.56 4.81
N ALA A 166 -25.61 -18.02 5.16
CA ALA A 166 -24.42 -17.18 5.29
C ALA A 166 -23.87 -16.72 3.92
N SER A 167 -24.02 -17.53 2.86
CA SER A 167 -23.56 -17.17 1.51
C SER A 167 -24.53 -16.26 0.76
N ALA A 168 -25.83 -16.27 1.08
CA ALA A 168 -26.83 -15.44 0.42
C ALA A 168 -26.51 -13.93 0.43
N PRO A 169 -26.11 -13.27 1.55
CA PRO A 169 -25.72 -11.86 1.53
C PRO A 169 -24.53 -11.55 0.62
N PHE A 170 -23.55 -12.46 0.51
CA PHE A 170 -22.43 -12.30 -0.43
C PHE A 170 -22.91 -12.42 -1.89
N LYS A 171 -23.83 -13.36 -2.18
CA LYS A 171 -24.47 -13.45 -3.50
C LYS A 171 -25.22 -12.17 -3.86
N THR A 172 -26.02 -11.61 -2.94
CA THR A 172 -26.70 -10.32 -3.14
C THR A 172 -25.71 -9.18 -3.38
N PHE A 173 -24.61 -9.12 -2.62
CA PHE A 173 -23.54 -8.13 -2.84
C PHE A 173 -22.91 -8.26 -4.23
N MET A 174 -22.58 -9.49 -4.66
CA MET A 174 -22.02 -9.74 -6.00
C MET A 174 -23.03 -9.39 -7.11
N LEU A 175 -24.30 -9.74 -6.96
CA LEU A 175 -25.37 -9.40 -7.91
C LEU A 175 -25.62 -7.88 -8.03
N LYS A 176 -25.47 -7.10 -6.95
CA LYS A 176 -25.52 -5.62 -7.02
C LYS A 176 -24.37 -5.02 -7.86
N ASN A 177 -23.20 -5.66 -7.84
CA ASN A 177 -21.96 -5.09 -8.38
C ASN A 177 -21.51 -5.70 -9.73
N VAL A 178 -22.07 -6.85 -10.12
CA VAL A 178 -21.83 -7.45 -11.44
C VAL A 178 -22.52 -6.63 -12.53
N ARG A 179 -21.87 -6.38 -13.67
CA ARG A 179 -22.57 -5.85 -14.86
C ARG A 179 -23.32 -6.98 -15.56
N GLU A 180 -24.53 -6.69 -15.97
CA GLU A 180 -25.41 -7.59 -16.75
C GLU A 180 -24.69 -8.21 -17.95
N LYS A 181 -23.86 -7.45 -18.67
CA LYS A 181 -23.11 -7.95 -19.83
C LYS A 181 -22.13 -9.08 -19.46
N ASP A 182 -21.44 -8.97 -18.32
CA ASP A 182 -20.45 -9.97 -17.90
C ASP A 182 -21.19 -11.19 -17.33
N LEU A 183 -22.28 -10.97 -16.58
CA LEU A 183 -23.18 -12.03 -16.10
C LEU A 183 -23.79 -12.84 -17.25
N LYS A 184 -24.24 -12.16 -18.31
CA LYS A 184 -24.82 -12.79 -19.50
C LYS A 184 -23.83 -13.71 -20.21
N VAL A 185 -22.55 -13.34 -20.31
CA VAL A 185 -21.52 -14.21 -20.91
C VAL A 185 -21.46 -15.56 -20.20
N PHE A 186 -21.50 -15.59 -18.87
CA PHE A 186 -21.46 -16.85 -18.12
C PHE A 186 -22.78 -17.64 -18.20
N ILE A 187 -23.94 -16.98 -18.29
CA ILE A 187 -25.23 -17.65 -18.55
C ILE A 187 -25.22 -18.33 -19.93
N ASP A 188 -24.78 -17.60 -20.97
CA ASP A 188 -24.71 -18.09 -22.35
C ASP A 188 -23.72 -19.26 -22.48
N VAL A 189 -22.57 -19.18 -21.81
CA VAL A 189 -21.56 -20.27 -21.74
C VAL A 189 -22.09 -21.49 -20.99
N ALA A 190 -22.83 -21.31 -19.89
CA ALA A 190 -23.44 -22.38 -19.12
C ALA A 190 -24.60 -23.09 -19.86
N LYS A 191 -25.08 -22.53 -20.99
CA LYS A 191 -26.23 -23.02 -21.78
C LYS A 191 -27.49 -23.22 -20.94
N MET A 192 -27.65 -22.45 -19.86
CA MET A 192 -28.81 -22.55 -19.01
C MET A 192 -30.05 -21.96 -19.68
N PRO A 193 -31.26 -22.47 -19.38
CA PRO A 193 -32.50 -21.76 -19.68
C PRO A 193 -32.46 -20.35 -19.08
N THR A 194 -33.03 -19.37 -19.78
CA THR A 194 -33.09 -17.98 -19.30
C THR A 194 -33.68 -17.93 -17.89
N PRO A 195 -32.92 -17.48 -16.87
CA PRO A 195 -33.43 -17.39 -15.50
C PRO A 195 -34.58 -16.39 -15.43
N ALA A 196 -35.56 -16.61 -14.54
CA ALA A 196 -36.64 -15.64 -14.33
C ALA A 196 -36.17 -14.38 -13.58
N GLY A 197 -34.99 -14.44 -12.95
CA GLY A 197 -34.30 -13.27 -12.37
C GLY A 197 -32.86 -13.61 -11.94
N PRO A 198 -31.99 -12.60 -11.74
CA PRO A 198 -30.58 -12.81 -11.39
C PRO A 198 -30.37 -13.60 -10.09
N GLU A 199 -31.33 -13.52 -9.16
CA GLU A 199 -31.28 -14.22 -7.88
C GLU A 199 -31.38 -15.76 -8.00
N GLN A 200 -31.85 -16.28 -9.13
CA GLN A 200 -31.91 -17.73 -9.38
C GLN A 200 -30.55 -18.33 -9.81
N LEU A 201 -29.55 -17.49 -10.11
CA LEU A 201 -28.24 -17.95 -10.58
C LEU A 201 -27.42 -18.55 -9.43
N GLY A 202 -26.81 -19.71 -9.66
CA GLY A 202 -25.90 -20.32 -8.69
C GLY A 202 -24.60 -19.52 -8.52
N LEU A 203 -23.92 -19.76 -7.40
CA LEU A 203 -22.64 -19.10 -7.08
C LEU A 203 -21.58 -19.38 -8.14
N GLU A 204 -21.62 -20.56 -8.77
CA GLU A 204 -20.76 -20.99 -9.86
C GLU A 204 -20.85 -20.12 -11.13
N ILE A 205 -21.93 -19.36 -11.32
CA ILE A 205 -22.07 -18.37 -12.40
C ILE A 205 -21.84 -16.95 -11.88
N VAL A 206 -22.46 -16.59 -10.76
CA VAL A 206 -22.38 -15.22 -10.20
C VAL A 206 -20.95 -14.86 -9.83
N THR A 207 -20.20 -15.78 -9.24
CA THR A 207 -18.85 -15.55 -8.72
C THR A 207 -17.83 -15.22 -9.83
N PRO A 208 -17.63 -16.06 -10.88
CA PRO A 208 -16.69 -15.71 -11.95
C PRO A 208 -17.14 -14.48 -12.75
N ALA A 209 -18.45 -14.28 -12.96
CA ALA A 209 -18.97 -13.07 -13.57
C ALA A 209 -18.64 -11.80 -12.76
N PHE A 210 -18.80 -11.87 -11.43
CA PHE A 210 -18.42 -10.81 -10.51
C PHE A 210 -16.91 -10.53 -10.56
N MET A 211 -16.05 -11.56 -10.50
CA MET A 211 -14.59 -11.37 -10.58
C MET A 211 -14.16 -10.63 -11.87
N ILE A 212 -14.70 -11.02 -13.03
CA ILE A 212 -14.43 -10.34 -14.30
C ILE A 212 -14.97 -8.90 -14.29
N SER A 213 -16.18 -8.70 -13.73
CA SER A 213 -16.79 -7.39 -13.54
C SER A 213 -15.92 -6.45 -12.70
N GLU A 214 -15.37 -6.94 -11.59
CA GLU A 214 -14.48 -6.18 -10.70
C GLU A 214 -13.15 -5.85 -11.34
N LEU A 215 -12.51 -6.81 -12.04
CA LEU A 215 -11.28 -6.57 -12.79
C LEU A 215 -11.49 -5.51 -13.88
N ASN A 216 -12.58 -5.61 -14.65
CA ASN A 216 -12.93 -4.62 -15.67
C ASN A 216 -13.06 -3.22 -15.05
N ARG A 217 -13.70 -3.07 -13.89
CA ARG A 217 -13.81 -1.77 -13.18
C ARG A 217 -12.48 -1.29 -12.67
N ALA A 218 -11.63 -2.19 -12.16
CA ALA A 218 -10.31 -1.85 -11.68
C ALA A 218 -9.41 -1.30 -12.79
N PHE A 219 -9.51 -1.87 -14.00
CA PHE A 219 -8.82 -1.35 -15.18
C PHE A 219 -9.45 -0.06 -15.73
N GLU A 220 -10.79 0.06 -15.75
CA GLU A 220 -11.49 1.30 -16.14
C GLU A 220 -11.08 2.48 -15.21
N ILE A 221 -11.09 2.28 -13.89
CA ILE A 221 -10.63 3.25 -12.88
C ILE A 221 -9.12 3.50 -13.01
N GLY A 222 -8.33 2.43 -13.11
CA GLY A 222 -6.87 2.50 -13.21
C GLY A 222 -6.41 3.28 -14.45
N PHE A 223 -7.10 3.14 -15.58
CA PHE A 223 -6.87 3.93 -16.79
C PHE A 223 -7.15 5.42 -16.54
N LEU A 224 -8.29 5.77 -15.95
CA LEU A 224 -8.63 7.16 -15.61
C LEU A 224 -7.61 7.80 -14.67
N LEU A 225 -7.08 7.05 -13.70
CA LEU A 225 -5.96 7.50 -12.85
C LEU A 225 -4.65 7.69 -13.63
N PHE A 226 -4.42 6.91 -14.68
CA PHE A 226 -3.19 6.96 -15.47
C PHE A 226 -3.11 8.22 -16.36
N VAL A 227 -4.25 8.69 -16.90
CA VAL A 227 -4.34 9.84 -17.81
C VAL A 227 -3.60 11.10 -17.31
N PRO A 228 -3.86 11.66 -16.11
CA PRO A 228 -3.17 12.88 -15.66
C PRO A 228 -1.66 12.69 -15.53
N PHE A 229 -1.19 11.52 -15.08
CA PHE A 229 0.24 11.24 -14.97
C PHE A 229 0.92 11.06 -16.33
N MET A 230 0.21 10.49 -17.31
CA MET A 230 0.68 10.38 -18.70
C MET A 230 0.85 11.76 -19.35
N ILE A 231 -0.06 12.70 -19.08
CA ILE A 231 0.05 14.08 -19.57
C ILE A 231 1.31 14.76 -18.98
N ILE A 232 1.61 14.53 -17.70
CA ILE A 232 2.85 15.02 -17.08
C ILE A 232 4.09 14.41 -17.75
N ASP A 233 4.13 13.09 -17.98
CA ASP A 233 5.26 12.43 -18.64
C ASP A 233 5.51 12.97 -20.05
N LEU A 234 4.47 13.07 -20.87
CA LEU A 234 4.56 13.57 -22.25
C LEU A 234 5.00 15.03 -22.31
N THR A 235 4.54 15.86 -21.36
CA THR A 235 4.92 17.27 -21.26
C THR A 235 6.37 17.44 -20.81
N VAL A 236 6.81 16.67 -19.81
CA VAL A 236 8.21 16.70 -19.36
C VAL A 236 9.14 16.18 -20.45
N ALA A 237 8.77 15.11 -21.16
CA ALA A 237 9.54 14.58 -22.27
C ALA A 237 9.74 15.60 -23.40
N SER A 238 8.67 16.29 -23.83
CA SER A 238 8.77 17.28 -24.92
C SER A 238 9.63 18.49 -24.52
N VAL A 239 9.55 18.96 -23.27
CA VAL A 239 10.41 20.05 -22.76
C VAL A 239 11.88 19.61 -22.67
N LEU A 240 12.18 18.41 -22.17
CA LEU A 240 13.57 17.91 -22.11
C LEU A 240 14.18 17.73 -23.50
N MET A 241 13.40 17.24 -24.47
CA MET A 241 13.82 17.13 -25.87
C MET A 241 14.09 18.51 -26.49
N ALA A 242 13.23 19.50 -26.24
CA ALA A 242 13.43 20.87 -26.70
C ALA A 242 14.68 21.55 -26.11
N LEU A 243 15.06 21.19 -24.88
CA LEU A 243 16.30 21.62 -24.22
C LEU A 243 17.54 20.82 -24.66
N GLY A 244 17.40 19.85 -25.58
CA GLY A 244 18.50 19.01 -26.08
C GLY A 244 18.98 17.92 -25.12
N MET A 245 18.31 17.72 -23.98
CA MET A 245 18.73 16.77 -22.92
C MET A 245 18.30 15.33 -23.20
N MET A 246 18.66 14.80 -24.38
CA MET A 246 18.25 13.46 -24.84
C MET A 246 18.76 12.29 -23.97
N MET A 247 19.78 12.50 -23.14
CA MET A 247 20.38 11.46 -22.29
C MET A 247 19.73 11.31 -20.90
N MET A 248 18.86 12.23 -20.48
CA MET A 248 18.16 12.12 -19.20
C MET A 248 16.80 11.43 -19.38
N PRO A 249 16.51 10.32 -18.65
CA PRO A 249 15.20 9.69 -18.70
C PRO A 249 14.10 10.67 -18.24
N PRO A 250 13.06 10.96 -19.05
CA PRO A 250 12.02 11.92 -18.68
C PRO A 250 11.27 11.54 -17.39
N SER A 251 11.13 10.24 -17.11
CA SER A 251 10.52 9.72 -15.88
C SER A 251 11.21 10.19 -14.60
N THR A 252 12.54 10.32 -14.60
CA THR A 252 13.31 10.81 -13.44
C THR A 252 12.96 12.27 -13.11
N VAL A 253 12.68 13.09 -14.12
CA VAL A 253 12.28 14.49 -13.97
C VAL A 253 10.78 14.62 -13.69
N ALA A 254 9.94 13.76 -14.29
CA ALA A 254 8.50 13.76 -14.08
C ALA A 254 8.08 13.26 -12.68
N LEU A 255 8.84 12.32 -12.07
CA LEU A 255 8.54 11.73 -10.76
C LEU A 255 8.22 12.77 -9.66
N PRO A 256 9.08 13.77 -9.35
CA PRO A 256 8.77 14.76 -8.32
C PRO A 256 7.53 15.61 -8.67
N LEU A 257 7.32 15.94 -9.95
CA LEU A 257 6.13 16.69 -10.39
C LEU A 257 4.84 15.88 -10.19
N LYS A 258 4.85 14.58 -10.51
CA LYS A 258 3.73 13.67 -10.26
C LYS A 258 3.40 13.54 -8.78
N LEU A 259 4.41 13.42 -7.93
CA LEU A 259 4.23 13.32 -6.48
C LEU A 259 3.66 14.62 -5.89
N ILE A 260 4.17 15.78 -6.31
CA ILE A 260 3.62 17.09 -5.92
C ILE A 260 2.16 17.20 -6.38
N PHE A 261 1.86 16.93 -7.65
CA PHE A 261 0.50 16.95 -8.17
C PHE A 261 -0.45 16.04 -7.37
N PHE A 262 -0.04 14.79 -7.11
CA PHE A 262 -0.87 13.82 -6.41
C PHE A 262 -1.13 14.19 -4.93
N VAL A 263 -0.15 14.81 -4.26
CA VAL A 263 -0.34 15.34 -2.89
C VAL A 263 -1.19 16.60 -2.89
N LEU A 264 -1.02 17.52 -3.84
CA LEU A 264 -1.81 18.76 -3.94
C LEU A 264 -3.30 18.53 -4.20
N VAL A 265 -3.68 17.39 -4.78
CA VAL A 265 -5.08 17.01 -4.99
C VAL A 265 -5.63 16.07 -3.91
N ASP A 266 -4.92 15.86 -2.80
CA ASP A 266 -5.26 14.87 -1.76
C ASP A 266 -5.57 13.47 -2.35
N GLY A 267 -4.76 13.03 -3.31
CA GLY A 267 -5.09 11.91 -4.19
C GLY A 267 -5.37 10.57 -3.48
N TRP A 268 -4.78 10.33 -2.29
CA TRP A 268 -5.13 9.17 -1.46
C TRP A 268 -6.55 9.26 -0.89
N ALA A 269 -6.97 10.43 -0.41
CA ALA A 269 -8.31 10.64 0.14
C ALA A 269 -9.37 10.58 -0.98
N LEU A 270 -9.11 11.24 -2.11
CA LEU A 270 -9.98 11.16 -3.29
C LEU A 270 -10.13 9.72 -3.79
N LEU A 271 -9.03 8.96 -3.91
CA LEU A 271 -9.08 7.60 -4.40
C LEU A 271 -9.83 6.66 -3.45
N THR A 272 -9.48 6.68 -2.16
CA THR A 272 -10.10 5.79 -1.17
C THR A 272 -11.58 6.12 -0.98
N GLY A 273 -11.95 7.40 -0.94
CA GLY A 273 -13.34 7.85 -0.91
C GLY A 273 -14.13 7.40 -2.14
N SER A 274 -13.59 7.61 -3.34
CA SER A 274 -14.25 7.22 -4.60
C SER A 274 -14.42 5.69 -4.70
N LEU A 275 -13.43 4.91 -4.26
CA LEU A 275 -13.53 3.45 -4.23
C LEU A 275 -14.64 2.97 -3.30
N VAL A 276 -14.73 3.51 -2.08
CA VAL A 276 -15.80 3.16 -1.12
C VAL A 276 -17.18 3.57 -1.65
N GLN A 277 -17.30 4.78 -2.20
CA GLN A 277 -18.54 5.26 -2.82
C GLN A 277 -18.98 4.38 -4.00
N SER A 278 -18.05 3.82 -4.77
CA SER A 278 -18.34 2.91 -5.91
C SER A 278 -18.97 1.55 -5.55
N TYR A 279 -19.19 1.27 -4.26
CA TYR A 279 -19.94 0.11 -3.75
C TYR A 279 -21.16 0.51 -2.93
N MET A 280 -21.08 1.64 -2.22
CA MET A 280 -22.15 2.12 -1.33
C MET A 280 -23.25 2.90 -2.06
N GLY A 281 -22.91 3.56 -3.18
CA GLY A 281 -23.87 4.20 -4.10
C GLY A 281 -24.68 3.20 -4.93
#